data_AF-A0A849V4F7-F1
#
_entry.id   AF-A0A849V4F7-F1
#
_cell.length_a   1.000
_cell.length_b   1.000
_cell.length_c   1.000
_cell.angle_alpha   90.00
_cell.angle_beta   90.00
_cell.angle_gamma   90.00
#
_symmetry.space_group_name_H-M   'P 1'
#
loop_
_entity.id
_entity.type
_entity.pdbx_description
1 polymer ?
#
loop_
_entity_poly.entity_id
_entity_poly.type
_entity_poly.pdbx_seq_one_letter_code
_entity_poly.pdbx_strand_id
1 'polypeptide(L)'
;MTVGIHNYATVEEKILYANDFFETLVVRESELSPNKLYFRDDLRKVWLYQANCLELIDYLVAKYLLGKFDMIFADPPYFLSNGGISCQAGKMVSINKGAWDKSRGAEINHEFNLEWLKRCQKLLNANGSLWVSGTYHVIHSVGYAMQQLDMTILNDITWEKPNPPPNLSCRYFTH
;
A
#
# COMPACT_ATOMS: atom_id res chain seq x y z
N MET A 1 5.80 -39.19 -23.04
CA MET A 1 4.97 -39.87 -22.04
C MET A 1 5.85 -40.18 -20.84
N THR A 2 5.91 -39.28 -19.84
CA THR A 2 6.17 -39.59 -18.42
C THR A 2 5.71 -38.39 -17.56
N VAL A 3 4.61 -38.66 -16.85
CA VAL A 3 4.25 -38.26 -15.48
C VAL A 3 4.30 -36.79 -15.09
N GLY A 4 3.10 -36.17 -15.12
CA GLY A 4 2.78 -35.01 -14.31
C GLY A 4 2.67 -35.40 -12.84
N ILE A 5 3.35 -34.62 -11.99
CA ILE A 5 3.20 -34.71 -10.54
C ILE A 5 2.27 -33.56 -10.14
N HIS A 6 0.97 -33.78 -10.25
CA HIS A 6 0.00 -32.93 -9.57
C HIS A 6 0.04 -33.30 -8.09
N ASN A 7 0.84 -32.55 -7.32
CA ASN A 7 0.79 -32.59 -5.86
C ASN A 7 -0.54 -31.97 -5.42
N TYR A 8 -1.55 -32.81 -5.22
CA TYR A 8 -2.73 -32.43 -4.45
C TYR A 8 -2.35 -32.49 -2.97
N ALA A 9 -2.05 -31.32 -2.39
CA ALA A 9 -1.92 -31.20 -0.94
C ALA A 9 -3.17 -31.77 -0.28
N THR A 10 -2.97 -32.68 0.67
CA THR A 10 -4.05 -33.36 1.39
C THR A 10 -4.88 -32.36 2.21
N VAL A 11 -6.14 -32.68 2.48
CA VAL A 11 -7.03 -31.81 3.27
C VAL A 11 -6.45 -31.55 4.68
N GLU A 12 -5.74 -32.52 5.24
CA GLU A 12 -5.05 -32.41 6.53
C GLU A 12 -3.82 -31.48 6.46
N GLU A 13 -3.03 -31.51 5.39
CA GLU A 13 -1.95 -30.53 5.17
C GLU A 13 -2.52 -29.10 5.07
N LYS A 14 -3.63 -28.89 4.36
CA LYS A 14 -4.29 -27.58 4.28
C LYS A 14 -4.75 -27.05 5.64
N ILE A 15 -5.15 -27.93 6.56
CA ILE A 15 -5.60 -27.56 7.91
C ILE A 15 -4.40 -27.19 8.80
N LEU A 16 -3.26 -27.87 8.67
CA LEU A 16 -2.03 -27.54 9.38
C LEU A 16 -1.42 -26.19 8.95
N TYR A 17 -1.46 -25.83 7.65
CA TYR A 17 -1.03 -24.51 7.18
C TYR A 17 -2.00 -23.36 7.51
N ALA A 18 -3.24 -23.66 7.87
CA ALA A 18 -4.26 -22.64 8.17
C ALA A 18 -4.11 -22.02 9.57
N ASN A 19 -3.44 -22.70 10.51
CA ASN A 19 -3.37 -22.30 11.91
C ASN A 19 -2.15 -21.45 12.30
N ASP A 20 -1.19 -21.19 11.41
CA ASP A 20 0.10 -20.56 11.79
C ASP A 20 0.39 -19.20 11.11
N PHE A 21 -0.64 -18.59 10.51
CA PHE A 21 -0.47 -17.43 9.62
C PHE A 21 0.10 -16.21 10.35
N PHE A 22 -0.52 -15.83 11.47
CA PHE A 22 -0.18 -14.62 12.24
C PHE A 22 0.05 -14.86 13.74
N GLU A 23 -0.07 -16.10 14.23
CA GLU A 23 0.00 -16.38 15.68
C GLU A 23 1.34 -15.98 16.30
N THR A 24 2.39 -15.87 15.48
CA THR A 24 3.75 -15.54 15.88
C THR A 24 4.30 -14.31 15.17
N LEU A 25 3.46 -13.42 14.64
CA LEU A 25 3.92 -12.17 14.02
C LEU A 25 4.39 -11.18 15.11
N VAL A 26 5.59 -11.41 15.64
CA VAL A 26 6.24 -10.49 16.59
C VAL A 26 7.15 -9.55 15.79
N VAL A 27 6.57 -8.46 15.31
CA VAL A 27 7.36 -7.33 14.84
C VAL A 27 7.84 -6.57 16.07
N ARG A 28 9.15 -6.34 16.19
CA ARG A 28 9.70 -5.63 17.35
C ARG A 28 9.22 -4.17 17.34
N GLU A 29 8.93 -3.64 18.52
CA GLU A 29 8.71 -2.20 18.71
C GLU A 29 9.90 -1.41 18.17
N SER A 30 9.61 -0.30 17.50
CA SER A 30 10.59 0.64 16.97
C SER A 30 10.30 2.05 17.46
N GLU A 31 11.23 2.97 17.25
CA GLU A 31 11.01 4.39 17.53
C GLU A 31 9.84 4.98 16.72
N LEU A 32 9.49 4.34 15.59
CA LEU A 32 8.45 4.81 14.68
C LEU A 32 7.07 4.25 15.04
N SER A 33 7.00 3.11 15.73
CA SER A 33 5.74 2.41 15.93
C SER A 33 5.81 1.28 16.98
N PRO A 34 4.70 1.04 17.73
CA PRO A 34 4.61 -0.07 18.67
C PRO A 34 4.62 -1.45 17.99
N ASN A 35 4.36 -1.51 16.68
CA ASN A 35 4.46 -2.72 15.85
C ASN A 35 3.71 -3.93 16.43
N LYS A 36 2.46 -3.69 16.84
CA LYS A 36 1.65 -4.69 17.53
C LYS A 36 0.37 -4.99 16.76
N LEU A 37 -0.08 -6.23 16.92
CA LEU A 37 -1.44 -6.63 16.54
C LEU A 37 -2.43 -5.85 17.41
N TYR A 38 -3.25 -5.02 16.77
CA TYR A 38 -4.23 -4.16 17.44
C TYR A 38 -5.60 -4.83 17.54
N PHE A 39 -6.01 -5.55 16.49
CA PHE A 39 -7.28 -6.29 16.47
C PHE A 39 -7.14 -7.59 15.66
N ARG A 40 -7.78 -8.65 16.12
CA ARG A 40 -7.79 -9.99 15.49
C ARG A 40 -9.16 -10.62 15.61
N ASP A 41 -9.67 -11.10 14.48
CA ASP A 41 -10.88 -11.90 14.35
C ASP A 41 -10.59 -13.07 13.43
N ASP A 42 -10.29 -14.23 14.01
CA ASP A 42 -9.93 -15.44 13.26
C ASP A 42 -11.11 -16.11 12.56
N LEU A 43 -12.33 -15.83 13.02
CA LEU A 43 -13.54 -16.33 12.38
C LEU A 43 -13.76 -15.61 11.05
N ARG A 44 -13.58 -14.28 11.06
CA ARG A 44 -13.72 -13.44 9.87
C ARG A 44 -12.41 -13.28 9.07
N LYS A 45 -11.29 -13.81 9.57
CA LYS A 45 -9.95 -13.70 8.99
C LYS A 45 -9.51 -12.24 8.81
N VAL A 46 -9.76 -11.41 9.83
CA VAL A 46 -9.41 -9.99 9.84
C VAL A 46 -8.36 -9.74 10.91
N TRP A 47 -7.26 -9.10 10.49
CA TRP A 47 -6.19 -8.66 11.38
C TRP A 47 -5.84 -7.21 11.09
N LEU A 48 -5.72 -6.40 12.15
CA LEU A 48 -5.33 -5.01 12.07
C LEU A 48 -4.09 -4.79 12.93
N TYR A 49 -3.08 -4.19 12.35
CA TYR A 49 -1.81 -3.89 12.99
C TYR A 49 -1.66 -2.39 13.21
N GLN A 50 -1.26 -2.00 14.41
CA GLN A 50 -0.74 -0.67 14.68
C GLN A 50 0.78 -0.74 14.48
N ALA A 51 1.20 -0.54 13.23
CA ALA A 51 2.57 -0.76 12.79
C ALA A 51 3.07 0.34 11.84
N ASN A 52 4.39 0.51 11.76
CA ASN A 52 4.99 1.11 10.57
C ASN A 52 4.85 0.08 9.45
N CYS A 53 4.19 0.46 8.35
CA CYS A 53 3.88 -0.49 7.29
C CYS A 53 5.14 -1.05 6.61
N LEU A 54 6.22 -0.26 6.48
CA LEU A 54 7.45 -0.73 5.85
C LEU A 54 8.15 -1.78 6.72
N GLU A 55 8.22 -1.54 8.03
CA GLU A 55 8.79 -2.50 8.99
C GLU A 55 7.98 -3.80 9.02
N LEU A 56 6.65 -3.69 8.99
CA LEU A 56 5.75 -4.84 8.92
C LEU A 56 5.94 -5.62 7.61
N ILE A 57 6.04 -4.94 6.47
CA ILE A 57 6.26 -5.59 5.18
C ILE A 57 7.64 -6.25 5.14
N ASP A 58 8.69 -5.61 5.64
CA ASP A 58 10.04 -6.18 5.68
C ASP A 58 10.07 -7.49 6.48
N TYR A 59 9.37 -7.53 7.62
CA TYR A 59 9.18 -8.76 8.38
C TYR A 59 8.42 -9.83 7.57
N LEU A 60 7.32 -9.45 6.91
CA LEU A 60 6.52 -10.38 6.11
C LEU A 60 7.30 -10.93 4.91
N VAL A 61 8.11 -10.10 4.25
CA VAL A 61 8.99 -10.51 3.15
C VAL A 61 10.04 -11.49 3.65
N ALA A 62 10.61 -11.28 4.84
CA ALA A 62 11.55 -12.23 5.45
C ALA A 62 10.89 -13.57 5.80
N LYS A 63 9.62 -13.56 6.21
CA LYS A 63 8.84 -14.78 6.54
C LYS A 63 8.34 -15.51 5.28
N TYR A 64 7.96 -14.79 4.24
CA TYR A 64 7.33 -15.32 3.03
C TYR A 64 8.14 -14.98 1.78
N LEU A 65 9.25 -15.71 1.58
CA LEU A 65 10.20 -15.46 0.50
C LEU A 65 9.62 -15.65 -0.92
N LEU A 66 8.52 -16.39 -1.06
CA LEU A 66 7.85 -16.65 -2.34
C LEU A 66 6.63 -15.75 -2.57
N GLY A 67 6.45 -14.72 -1.75
CA GLY A 67 5.21 -13.96 -1.69
C GLY A 67 4.13 -14.68 -0.89
N LYS A 68 3.09 -13.94 -0.53
CA LYS A 68 1.98 -14.46 0.27
C LYS A 68 0.61 -13.94 -0.14
N PHE A 69 0.54 -12.70 -0.63
CA PHE A 69 -0.72 -12.00 -0.84
C PHE A 69 -1.14 -12.06 -2.31
N ASP A 70 -2.42 -12.34 -2.54
CA ASP A 70 -3.01 -12.33 -3.89
C ASP A 70 -3.34 -10.91 -4.36
N MET A 71 -3.58 -9.99 -3.43
CA MET A 71 -3.88 -8.61 -3.73
C MET A 71 -3.32 -7.68 -2.65
N ILE A 72 -2.74 -6.56 -3.07
CA ILE A 72 -2.38 -5.43 -2.20
C ILE A 72 -3.10 -4.20 -2.74
N PHE A 73 -3.70 -3.42 -1.84
CA PHE A 73 -4.25 -2.11 -2.14
C PHE A 73 -3.50 -1.06 -1.31
N ALA A 74 -3.01 -0.01 -1.94
CA ALA A 74 -2.24 1.05 -1.30
C ALA A 74 -2.81 2.44 -1.65
N ASP A 75 -3.06 3.24 -0.62
CA ASP A 75 -3.34 4.67 -0.73
C ASP A 75 -2.20 5.45 -0.04
N PRO A 76 -1.06 5.65 -0.72
CA PRO A 76 0.15 6.23 -0.12
C PRO A 76 0.00 7.74 0.16
N PRO A 77 0.91 8.37 0.91
CA PRO A 77 0.96 9.82 1.08
C PRO A 77 1.06 10.55 -0.27
N TYR A 78 0.37 11.68 -0.40
CA TYR A 78 0.38 12.49 -1.63
C TYR A 78 1.33 13.69 -1.55
N PHE A 79 1.98 13.87 -0.40
CA PHE A 79 2.95 14.92 -0.12
C PHE A 79 2.37 16.34 -0.24
N LEU A 80 1.10 16.50 0.15
CA LEU A 80 0.34 17.74 -0.03
C LEU A 80 0.44 18.71 1.14
N SER A 81 0.93 18.26 2.30
CA SER A 81 0.98 19.07 3.51
C SER A 81 2.05 20.16 3.40
N ASN A 82 1.66 21.31 2.86
CA ASN A 82 2.53 22.46 2.61
C ASN A 82 2.10 23.73 3.37
N GLY A 83 1.09 23.65 4.24
CA GLY A 83 0.53 24.81 4.95
C GLY A 83 -0.33 25.72 4.08
N GLY A 84 -0.62 25.31 2.85
CA GLY A 84 -1.52 26.01 1.93
C GLY A 84 -2.99 25.91 2.34
N ILE A 85 -3.84 26.42 1.48
CA ILE A 85 -5.28 26.55 1.71
C ILE A 85 -6.04 25.64 0.74
N SER A 86 -7.03 24.90 1.24
CA SER A 86 -7.97 24.08 0.46
C SER A 86 -9.42 24.36 0.86
N CYS A 87 -10.37 23.76 0.15
CA CYS A 87 -11.80 23.84 0.42
C CYS A 87 -12.31 22.48 0.89
N GLN A 88 -12.91 22.43 2.08
CA GLN A 88 -13.64 21.25 2.55
C GLN A 88 -15.05 21.68 2.96
N ALA A 89 -16.06 21.06 2.34
CA ALA A 89 -17.47 21.41 2.55
C ALA A 89 -17.78 22.91 2.40
N GLY A 90 -17.17 23.57 1.40
CA GLY A 90 -17.37 24.99 1.13
C GLY A 90 -16.61 25.94 2.07
N LYS A 91 -15.80 25.42 3.01
CA LYS A 91 -15.01 26.20 3.96
C LYS A 91 -13.53 26.14 3.64
N MET A 92 -12.85 27.26 3.87
CA MET A 92 -11.40 27.36 3.81
C MET A 92 -10.76 26.56 4.93
N VAL A 93 -9.91 25.59 4.58
CA VAL A 93 -9.19 24.72 5.52
C VAL A 93 -7.69 24.69 5.17
N SER A 94 -6.83 24.52 6.18
CA SER A 94 -5.38 24.38 5.94
C SER A 94 -5.07 22.97 5.42
N ILE A 95 -4.17 22.87 4.45
CA ILE A 95 -3.62 21.60 3.95
C ILE A 95 -2.50 21.16 4.89
N ASN A 96 -2.88 20.51 5.99
CA ASN A 96 -1.95 19.91 6.93
C ASN A 96 -2.52 18.58 7.44
N LYS A 97 -2.27 17.50 6.69
CA LYS A 97 -2.72 16.14 7.03
C LYS A 97 -1.83 15.49 8.10
N GLY A 98 -0.59 15.92 8.18
CA GLY A 98 0.38 15.45 9.17
C GLY A 98 1.82 15.57 8.67
N ALA A 99 2.78 15.33 9.55
CA ALA A 99 4.20 15.36 9.20
C ALA A 99 4.57 14.31 8.14
N TRP A 100 3.87 13.17 8.11
CA TRP A 100 4.05 12.08 7.16
C TRP A 100 3.63 12.43 5.71
N ASP A 101 2.83 13.49 5.52
CA ASP A 101 2.36 13.95 4.21
C ASP A 101 3.08 15.23 3.76
N LYS A 102 4.19 15.60 4.42
CA LYS A 102 5.02 16.74 4.00
C LYS A 102 6.01 16.30 2.93
N SER A 103 6.04 17.03 1.82
CA SER A 103 7.02 16.82 0.75
C SER A 103 8.43 17.15 1.23
N ARG A 104 9.42 16.34 0.80
CA ARG A 104 10.86 16.60 1.04
C ARG A 104 11.64 16.90 -0.25
N GLY A 105 10.93 17.09 -1.37
CA GLY A 105 11.52 17.21 -2.70
C GLY A 105 11.11 16.03 -3.59
N ALA A 106 11.09 16.26 -4.90
CA ALA A 106 10.58 15.29 -5.86
C ALA A 106 11.38 13.96 -5.82
N GLU A 107 12.69 14.06 -5.68
CA GLU A 107 13.63 12.93 -5.65
C GLU A 107 13.40 12.06 -4.42
N ILE A 108 13.31 12.67 -3.23
CA ILE A 108 13.09 11.94 -1.97
C ILE A 108 11.70 11.30 -1.95
N ASN A 109 10.68 11.99 -2.46
CA ASN A 109 9.32 11.44 -2.55
C ASN A 109 9.27 10.25 -3.53
N HIS A 110 10.00 10.35 -4.65
CA HIS A 110 10.09 9.28 -5.63
C HIS A 110 10.85 8.07 -5.08
N GLU A 111 11.97 8.29 -4.38
CA GLU A 111 12.72 7.22 -3.69
C GLU A 111 11.84 6.50 -2.66
N PHE A 112 11.07 7.25 -1.87
CA PHE A 112 10.07 6.66 -0.97
C PHE A 112 9.08 5.78 -1.75
N ASN A 113 8.55 6.27 -2.88
CA ASN A 113 7.61 5.52 -3.70
C ASN A 113 8.20 4.20 -4.24
N LEU A 114 9.41 4.27 -4.77
CA LEU A 114 10.15 3.10 -5.26
C LEU A 114 10.34 2.05 -4.17
N GLU A 115 10.74 2.49 -2.97
CA GLU A 115 11.08 1.59 -1.86
C GLU A 115 9.87 0.82 -1.32
N TRP A 116 8.71 1.45 -1.18
CA TRP A 116 7.53 0.73 -0.71
C TRP A 116 6.93 -0.16 -1.81
N LEU A 117 6.95 0.27 -3.08
CA LEU A 117 6.49 -0.54 -4.22
C LEU A 117 7.29 -1.84 -4.36
N LYS A 118 8.63 -1.73 -4.26
CA LYS A 118 9.56 -2.88 -4.32
C LYS A 118 9.26 -3.90 -3.24
N ARG A 119 8.91 -3.44 -2.04
CA ARG A 119 8.52 -4.29 -0.91
C ARG A 119 7.19 -4.99 -1.16
N CYS A 120 6.19 -4.26 -1.65
CA CYS A 120 4.91 -4.83 -2.05
C CYS A 120 5.05 -5.88 -3.16
N GLN A 121 5.92 -5.66 -4.16
CA GLN A 121 6.18 -6.61 -5.24
C GLN A 121 6.66 -7.97 -4.72
N LYS A 122 7.60 -7.97 -3.78
CA LYS A 122 8.14 -9.19 -3.15
C LYS A 122 7.10 -9.93 -2.32
N LEU A 123 6.13 -9.20 -1.78
CA LEU A 123 5.12 -9.75 -0.89
C LEU A 123 3.92 -10.34 -1.66
N LEU A 124 3.74 -9.98 -2.92
CA LEU A 124 2.74 -10.57 -3.80
C LEU A 124 3.13 -11.98 -4.25
N ASN A 125 2.14 -12.84 -4.38
CA ASN A 125 2.27 -14.11 -5.10
C ASN A 125 2.58 -13.83 -6.59
N ALA A 126 3.09 -14.84 -7.31
CA ALA A 126 3.42 -14.70 -8.73
C ALA A 126 2.26 -14.22 -9.62
N ASN A 127 1.01 -14.53 -9.23
CA ASN A 127 -0.21 -14.10 -9.92
C ASN A 127 -0.96 -12.98 -9.16
N GLY A 128 -0.29 -12.35 -8.18
CA GLY A 128 -0.88 -11.32 -7.34
C GLY A 128 -1.02 -9.98 -8.06
N SER A 129 -1.92 -9.13 -7.58
CA SER A 129 -2.17 -7.80 -8.16
C SER A 129 -1.95 -6.68 -7.15
N LEU A 130 -1.31 -5.60 -7.58
CA LEU A 130 -1.16 -4.37 -6.81
C LEU A 130 -2.09 -3.29 -7.36
N TRP A 131 -2.83 -2.64 -6.46
CA TRP A 131 -3.65 -1.47 -6.74
C TRP A 131 -3.10 -0.28 -5.96
N VAL A 132 -2.89 0.84 -6.64
CA VAL A 132 -2.40 2.07 -6.02
C VAL A 132 -3.30 3.22 -6.39
N SER A 133 -3.85 3.90 -5.39
CA SER A 133 -4.59 5.14 -5.58
C SER A 133 -3.67 6.35 -5.48
N GLY A 134 -4.01 7.41 -6.21
CA GLY A 134 -3.24 8.64 -6.19
C GLY A 134 -3.96 9.77 -6.90
N THR A 135 -3.51 10.99 -6.66
CA THR A 135 -3.83 12.15 -7.51
C THR A 135 -2.63 12.48 -8.40
N TYR A 136 -2.78 13.46 -9.29
CA TYR A 136 -1.70 13.95 -10.16
C TYR A 136 -0.37 14.23 -9.44
N HIS A 137 -0.42 14.61 -8.15
CA HIS A 137 0.77 14.92 -7.35
C HIS A 137 1.71 13.73 -7.14
N VAL A 138 1.19 12.49 -7.18
CA VAL A 138 1.97 11.30 -6.85
C VAL A 138 1.86 10.20 -7.90
N ILE A 139 0.73 10.10 -8.62
CA ILE A 139 0.43 8.96 -9.48
C ILE A 139 1.44 8.80 -10.63
N HIS A 140 1.97 9.91 -11.16
CA HIS A 140 3.01 9.87 -12.19
C HIS A 140 4.35 9.36 -11.65
N SER A 141 4.75 9.77 -10.43
CA SER A 141 5.95 9.25 -9.78
C SER A 141 5.80 7.76 -9.47
N VAL A 142 4.61 7.33 -9.03
CA VAL A 142 4.31 5.92 -8.75
C VAL A 142 4.36 5.10 -10.03
N GLY A 143 3.72 5.56 -11.10
CA GLY A 143 3.76 4.88 -12.40
C GLY A 143 5.19 4.75 -12.95
N TYR A 144 6.01 5.79 -12.80
CA TYR A 144 7.43 5.71 -13.17
C TYR A 144 8.22 4.72 -12.32
N ALA A 145 8.00 4.71 -11.00
CA ALA A 145 8.62 3.74 -10.10
C ALA A 145 8.20 2.29 -10.41
N MET A 146 6.93 2.06 -10.77
CA MET A 146 6.45 0.75 -11.22
C MET A 146 7.18 0.27 -12.48
N GLN A 147 7.40 1.17 -13.45
CA GLN A 147 8.17 0.86 -14.65
C GLN A 147 9.63 0.50 -14.32
N GLN A 148 10.27 1.23 -13.40
CA GLN A 148 11.64 0.93 -12.94
C GLN A 148 11.76 -0.42 -12.22
N LEU A 149 10.66 -0.94 -11.66
CA LEU A 149 10.57 -2.24 -11.01
C LEU A 149 10.09 -3.35 -11.96
N ASP A 150 10.04 -3.07 -13.27
CA ASP A 150 9.57 -3.98 -14.31
C ASP A 150 8.15 -4.54 -14.04
N MET A 151 7.30 -3.76 -13.37
CA MET A 151 5.90 -4.11 -13.15
C MET A 151 5.08 -3.89 -14.43
N THR A 152 4.19 -4.82 -14.73
CA THR A 152 3.23 -4.65 -15.84
C THR A 152 2.01 -3.87 -15.36
N ILE A 153 1.83 -2.65 -15.86
CA ILE A 153 0.62 -1.86 -15.62
C ILE A 153 -0.50 -2.43 -16.51
N LEU A 154 -1.53 -3.01 -15.88
CA LEU A 154 -2.65 -3.62 -16.60
C LEU A 154 -3.71 -2.60 -16.99
N ASN A 155 -4.04 -1.67 -16.07
CA ASN A 155 -5.09 -0.68 -16.27
C ASN A 155 -4.77 0.60 -15.48
N ASP A 156 -5.28 1.73 -15.98
CA ASP A 156 -5.45 2.96 -15.22
C ASP A 156 -6.96 3.19 -15.04
N ILE A 157 -7.41 3.39 -13.80
CA ILE A 157 -8.82 3.52 -13.45
C ILE A 157 -9.03 4.87 -12.80
N THR A 158 -9.81 5.72 -13.47
CA THR A 158 -10.15 7.05 -12.99
C THR A 158 -11.37 7.00 -12.07
N TRP A 159 -11.21 7.47 -10.84
CA TRP A 159 -12.34 7.74 -9.95
C TRP A 159 -12.86 9.16 -10.16
N GLU A 160 -13.91 9.28 -10.96
CA GLU A 160 -14.61 10.54 -11.17
C GLU A 160 -15.45 10.92 -9.94
N LYS A 161 -15.27 12.15 -9.43
CA LYS A 161 -16.06 12.71 -8.34
C LYS A 161 -17.01 13.76 -8.95
N PRO A 162 -18.34 13.52 -9.03
CA PRO A 162 -19.27 14.44 -9.68
C PRO A 162 -19.33 15.84 -9.06
N ASN A 163 -19.04 15.97 -7.77
CA ASN A 163 -19.06 17.25 -7.04
C ASN A 163 -17.69 17.51 -6.38
N PRO A 164 -16.64 17.79 -7.16
CA PRO A 164 -15.31 18.03 -6.62
C PRO A 164 -15.23 19.43 -5.96
N PRO A 165 -14.33 19.63 -4.97
CA PRO A 165 -14.16 20.94 -4.35
C PRO A 165 -13.82 22.03 -5.40
N PRO A 166 -14.40 23.23 -5.29
CA PRO A 166 -14.15 24.29 -6.27
C PRO A 166 -12.70 24.74 -6.23
N ASN A 167 -12.15 25.15 -7.39
CA ASN A 167 -10.83 25.76 -7.48
C ASN A 167 -10.85 27.17 -6.87
N LEU A 168 -10.55 27.26 -5.57
CA LEU A 168 -10.52 28.53 -4.82
C LEU A 168 -9.49 29.54 -5.35
N SER A 169 -8.45 29.09 -6.03
CA SER A 169 -7.40 29.98 -6.54
C SER A 169 -7.82 30.72 -7.81
N CYS A 170 -8.78 30.18 -8.57
CA CYS A 170 -9.18 30.63 -9.91
C CYS A 170 -8.02 30.76 -10.92
N ARG A 171 -6.88 30.11 -10.68
CA ARG A 171 -5.68 30.18 -11.54
C ARG A 171 -5.54 29.03 -12.53
N TYR A 172 -6.38 28.02 -12.39
CA TYR A 172 -6.33 26.79 -13.20
C TYR A 172 -7.73 26.47 -13.71
N PHE A 173 -7.81 25.72 -14.80
CA PHE A 173 -9.08 25.23 -15.32
C PHE A 173 -9.84 24.43 -14.25
N THR A 174 -11.15 24.59 -14.23
CA THR A 174 -12.07 23.74 -13.48
C THR A 174 -12.48 22.56 -14.34
N HIS A 175 -12.87 21.46 -13.68
CA HIS A 175 -13.29 20.18 -14.24
C HIS A 175 -14.08 20.27 -15.55
#